data_AF-A0A9D4T0Y7-F1
#
_entry.id   AF-A0A9D4T0Y7-F1
#
_cell.length_a   1.000
_cell.length_b   1.000
_cell.length_c   1.000
_cell.angle_alpha   90.00
_cell.angle_beta   90.00
_cell.angle_gamma   90.00
#
_symmetry.space_group_name_H-M   'P 1'
#
loop_
_entity.id
_entity.type
_entity.pdbx_description
1 polymer ?
#
loop_
_entity_poly.entity_id
_entity_poly.type
_entity_poly.pdbx_seq_one_letter_code
_entity_poly.pdbx_strand_id
1 'polypeptide(L)' 'MRFVYEDDRGIFPETIFVFDLELPADFEPHCSDNEVDNFYLMTIPEVKNLVLSEEFKITSCPILLDFLVRHHFLSPDDGE' A
#
# COMPACT_ATOMS: atom_id res chain seq x y z
N MET A 1 -11.94 -3.86 1.71
CA MET A 1 -11.59 -2.86 2.75
C MET A 1 -12.42 -1.60 2.58
N ARG A 2 -12.87 -0.98 3.67
CA ARG A 2 -13.68 0.25 3.64
C ARG A 2 -13.11 1.27 4.60
N PHE A 3 -12.96 2.52 4.14
CA PHE A 3 -12.51 3.63 4.95
C PHE A 3 -13.15 4.93 4.47
N VAL A 4 -13.04 5.98 5.27
CA VAL A 4 -13.50 7.33 4.94
C VAL A 4 -12.36 8.28 5.22
N TYR A 5 -12.11 9.23 4.33
CA TYR A 5 -11.22 10.36 4.58
C TYR A 5 -11.90 11.66 4.14
N GLU A 6 -11.39 12.78 4.64
CA GLU A 6 -11.89 14.12 4.37
C GLU A 6 -10.73 15.02 3.93
N ASP A 7 -10.98 15.86 2.93
CA ASP A 7 -10.09 16.96 2.56
C ASP A 7 -10.91 18.21 2.18
N ASP A 8 -10.25 19.28 1.73
CA ASP A 8 -10.89 20.56 1.37
C ASP A 8 -12.01 20.43 0.33
N ARG A 9 -12.08 19.31 -0.41
CA ARG A 9 -13.10 19.03 -1.43
C ARG A 9 -14.31 18.27 -0.87
N GLY A 10 -14.22 17.73 0.35
CA GLY A 10 -15.31 17.06 1.05
C GLY A 10 -14.94 15.70 1.63
N ILE A 11 -15.96 14.84 1.80
CA ILE A 11 -15.84 13.52 2.43
C ILE A 11 -15.86 12.43 1.36
N PHE A 12 -14.93 11.49 1.46
CA PHE A 12 -14.68 10.44 0.47
C PHE A 12 -14.87 9.05 1.11
N PRO A 13 -16.04 8.41 0.94
CA PRO A 13 -16.25 7.04 1.37
C PRO A 13 -15.72 6.05 0.32
N GLU A 14 -14.67 5.31 0.67
CA GLU A 14 -14.00 4.38 -0.24
C GLU A 14 -14.32 2.93 0.09
N THR A 15 -14.48 2.09 -0.95
CA THR A 15 -14.52 0.62 -0.83
C THR A 15 -13.56 0.03 -1.84
N ILE A 16 -12.48 -0.56 -1.34
CA ILE A 16 -11.42 -1.15 -2.16
C ILE A 16 -11.43 -2.67 -2.02
N PHE A 17 -11.47 -3.36 -3.17
CA PHE A 17 -11.27 -4.80 -3.24
C PHE A 17 -9.76 -5.08 -3.31
N VAL A 18 -9.25 -5.86 -2.37
CA VAL A 18 -7.80 -6.10 -2.20
C VAL A 18 -7.48 -7.49 -2.73
N PHE A 19 -6.42 -7.59 -3.52
CA PHE A 19 -5.93 -8.84 -4.11
C PHE A 19 -4.44 -8.97 -3.83
N ASP A 20 -4.02 -10.20 -3.57
CA ASP A 20 -2.61 -10.56 -3.44
C ASP A 20 -2.23 -11.44 -4.63
N LEU A 21 -1.06 -11.20 -5.22
CA LEU A 21 -0.52 -11.99 -6.32
C LEU A 21 0.96 -12.25 -6.09
N GLU A 22 1.33 -13.52 -5.94
CA GLU A 22 2.72 -13.95 -5.92
C GLU A 22 3.27 -13.95 -7.35
N LEU A 23 4.42 -13.30 -7.55
CA LEU A 23 5.04 -13.12 -8.86
C LEU A 23 6.33 -13.96 -8.98
N PRO A 24 6.70 -14.40 -10.19
CA PRO A 24 8.02 -14.97 -10.45
C PRO A 24 9.14 -14.00 -10.05
N ALA A 25 10.28 -14.53 -9.59
CA ALA A 25 11.41 -13.71 -9.15
C ALA A 25 12.06 -12.89 -10.27
N ASP A 26 11.86 -13.29 -11.53
CA ASP A 26 12.35 -12.64 -12.75
C ASP A 26 11.29 -11.75 -13.43
N PHE A 27 10.14 -11.53 -12.78
CA PHE A 27 9.11 -10.65 -13.31
C PHE A 27 9.53 -9.17 -13.19
N GLU A 28 9.42 -8.43 -14.30
CA GLU A 28 9.63 -6.99 -14.36
C GLU A 28 8.37 -6.28 -14.87
N PRO A 29 7.75 -5.38 -14.07
CA PRO A 29 6.60 -4.61 -14.53
C PRO A 29 7.01 -3.49 -15.50
N HIS A 30 6.16 -3.20 -16.49
CA HIS A 30 6.38 -2.13 -17.46
C HIS A 30 5.19 -1.16 -17.51
N CYS A 31 5.47 0.14 -17.42
CA CYS A 31 4.47 1.19 -17.59
C CYS A 31 3.90 1.13 -19.02
N SER A 32 2.57 1.12 -19.17
CA SER A 32 1.92 0.81 -20.45
C SER A 32 1.09 1.96 -21.05
N ASP A 33 0.57 2.87 -20.23
CA ASP A 33 -0.43 3.87 -20.63
C ASP A 33 -0.18 5.28 -20.08
N ASN A 34 1.01 5.53 -19.52
CA ASN A 34 1.45 6.78 -18.88
C ASN A 34 0.72 7.13 -17.57
N GLU A 35 -0.05 6.21 -16.98
CA GLU A 35 -0.61 6.43 -15.64
C GLU A 35 0.43 6.24 -14.52
N VAL A 36 1.38 5.35 -14.74
CA VAL A 36 2.49 5.04 -13.83
C VAL A 36 3.79 5.57 -14.40
N ASP A 37 4.54 6.30 -13.59
CA ASP A 37 5.86 6.81 -13.95
C ASP A 37 6.93 5.72 -13.82
N ASN A 38 7.06 5.10 -12.63
CA ASN A 38 8.07 4.08 -12.35
C ASN A 38 7.54 2.99 -11.39
N PHE A 39 8.17 1.82 -11.45
CA PHE A 39 7.98 0.73 -10.50
C PHE A 39 9.27 0.51 -9.69
N TYR A 40 9.11 0.25 -8.40
CA TYR A 40 10.22 -0.06 -7.49
C TYR A 40 9.92 -1.38 -6.76
N LEU A 41 10.88 -2.30 -6.80
CA LEU A 41 10.84 -3.49 -5.94
C LEU A 41 11.43 -3.10 -4.57
N MET A 42 10.61 -3.20 -3.52
CA MET A 42 10.97 -2.76 -2.18
C MET A 42 10.84 -3.89 -1.16
N THR A 43 11.72 -3.91 -0.17
CA THR A 43 11.68 -4.81 0.97
C THR A 43 10.64 -4.38 2.01
N ILE A 44 10.26 -5.30 2.92
CA ILE A 44 9.30 -5.02 4.00
C ILE A 44 9.72 -3.81 4.88
N PRO A 45 10.98 -3.67 5.31
CA PRO A 45 11.40 -2.48 6.06
C PRO A 45 11.29 -1.18 5.27
N GLU A 46 11.61 -1.20 3.96
CA GLU A 46 11.52 0.00 3.12
C GLU A 46 10.07 0.44 2.93
N VAL A 47 9.13 -0.49 2.71
CA VAL A 47 7.70 -0.14 2.59
C VAL A 47 7.11 0.34 3.92
N LYS A 48 7.59 -0.18 5.07
CA LYS A 48 7.22 0.33 6.40
C LYS A 48 7.68 1.77 6.63
N ASN A 49 8.85 2.15 6.12
CA ASN A 49 9.29 3.54 6.18
C ASN A 49 8.51 4.42 5.19
N LEU A 50 8.23 3.90 3.99
CA LEU A 50 7.50 4.61 2.96
C LEU A 50 6.07 4.95 3.39
N VAL A 51 5.35 4.00 4.01
CA VAL A 51 3.96 4.24 4.44
C VAL A 51 3.82 5.32 5.52
N LEU A 52 4.92 5.62 6.23
CA LEU A 52 4.98 6.69 7.23
C LEU A 52 5.34 8.05 6.64
N SER A 53 5.72 8.12 5.35
CA SER A 53 6.06 9.38 4.68
C SER A 53 4.81 10.12 4.20
N GLU A 54 4.91 11.44 4.10
CA GLU A 54 3.83 12.28 3.55
C GLU A 54 3.64 12.09 2.04
N GLU A 55 4.60 11.48 1.35
CA GLU A 55 4.55 11.22 -0.09
C GLU A 55 3.66 10.01 -0.43
N PHE A 56 3.35 9.16 0.55
CA PHE A 56 2.56 7.97 0.30
C PHE A 56 1.08 8.30 0.12
N LYS A 57 0.47 7.70 -0.91
CA LYS A 57 -0.94 7.94 -1.22
C LYS A 57 -1.83 7.45 -0.07
N ILE A 58 -2.61 8.38 0.51
CA ILE A 58 -3.53 8.11 1.62
C ILE A 58 -4.44 6.91 1.35
N THR A 59 -4.99 6.81 0.13
CA THR A 59 -5.90 5.71 -0.23
C THR A 59 -5.19 4.35 -0.33
N SER A 60 -3.87 4.33 -0.50
CA SER A 60 -3.07 3.11 -0.59
C SER A 60 -2.50 2.66 0.76
N CYS A 61 -2.34 3.57 1.73
CA CYS A 61 -1.90 3.27 3.09
C CYS A 61 -2.67 2.10 3.75
N PRO A 62 -4.01 2.10 3.79
CA PRO A 62 -4.74 0.99 4.41
C PRO A 62 -4.50 -0.35 3.69
N ILE A 63 -4.28 -0.34 2.37
CA ILE A 63 -4.03 -1.55 1.56
C ILE A 63 -2.72 -2.21 1.99
N LEU A 64 -1.66 -1.41 2.14
CA LEU A 64 -0.37 -1.92 2.60
C LEU A 64 -0.43 -2.40 4.05
N LEU A 65 -1.10 -1.66 4.94
CA LEU A 65 -1.27 -2.09 6.33
C LEU A 65 -2.02 -3.42 6.45
N ASP A 66 -3.10 -3.59 5.69
CA ASP A 66 -3.87 -4.85 5.63
C ASP A 66 -2.99 -6.01 5.17
N PHE A 67 -2.16 -5.82 4.13
CA PHE A 67 -1.18 -6.82 3.70
C PHE A 67 -0.19 -7.18 4.82
N LEU A 68 0.43 -6.19 5.45
CA LEU A 68 1.43 -6.42 6.50
C LEU A 68 0.85 -7.16 7.72
N VAL A 69 -0.39 -6.86 8.10
CA VAL A 69 -1.07 -7.54 9.20
C VAL A 69 -1.46 -8.98 8.81
N ARG A 70 -2.08 -9.18 7.64
CA ARG A 70 -2.51 -10.51 7.17
C ARG A 70 -1.35 -11.49 6.97
N HIS A 71 -0.17 -10.97 6.63
CA HIS A 71 1.06 -11.76 6.42
C HIS A 71 2.00 -11.76 7.63
N HIS A 72 1.56 -11.27 8.80
CA HIS A 72 2.33 -11.29 10.05
C HIS A 72 3.65 -10.51 10.02
N PHE A 73 3.76 -9.50 9.15
CA PHE A 73 4.86 -8.53 9.17
C PHE A 73 4.64 -7.40 10.19
N LEU A 74 3.42 -7.26 10.70
CA LEU A 74 3.08 -6.40 11.83
C LEU A 74 2.28 -7.21 12.85
N SER A 75 2.79 -7.27 14.08
CA SER A 75 2.13 -7.88 15.24
C SER A 75 1.71 -6.79 16.25
N PRO A 76 0.59 -6.97 16.97
CA PRO A 76 0.22 -6.11 18.10
C PRO A 76 1.32 -5.97 19.16
N ASP A 77 2.18 -6.99 19.28
CA ASP A 77 3.22 -7.09 20.31
C ASP A 77 4.56 -6.46 19.87
N ASP A 78 4.68 -5.97 18.64
CA ASP A 78 5.95 -5.42 18.10
C ASP A 78 6.40 -4.10 18.78
N GLY A 79 5.63 -3.59 19.73
CA GLY A 79 5.89 -2.36 20.49
C GLY A 79 6.19 -2.54 21.98
N GLU A 80 6.29 -3.78 22.48
CA GLU A 80 6.80 -4.10 23.84
C GLU A 80 8.33 -4.27 23.89
#